data_AF-A0A936C3D3-F1
#
_entry.id   AF-A0A936C3D3-F1
#
_cell.length_a   1.000
_cell.length_b   1.000
_cell.length_c   1.000
_cell.angle_alpha   90.00
_cell.angle_beta   90.00
_cell.angle_gamma   90.00
#
_symmetry.space_group_name_H-M   'P 1'
#
loop_
_entity.id
_entity.type
_entity.pdbx_description
1 polymer ?
#
loop_
_entity_poly.entity_id
_entity_poly.type
_entity_poly.pdbx_seq_one_letter_code
_entity_poly.pdbx_strand_id
1 'polypeptide(L)'
;MIVPSERHLMGATLLDYITRGEIAVNRVMRIDGLVATMEAIRSSDWGAVCQSIGVMQELDRKDIFIYPIVNPKMSFDLYFVHHPRRPLTLAARCFVDILERKFAEVLERRSCTSAGPALRLTLTPMQRAA
;
A
#
# COMPACT_ATOMS: atom_id res chain seq x y z
N MET A 1 -6.42 -7.88 16.25
CA MET A 1 -5.92 -7.37 14.96
C MET A 1 -4.86 -6.32 15.19
N ILE A 2 -3.72 -6.44 14.52
CA ILE A 2 -2.67 -5.42 14.50
C ILE A 2 -3.08 -4.36 13.45
N VAL A 3 -3.05 -3.10 13.86
CA VAL A 3 -3.46 -1.95 13.03
C VAL A 3 -2.38 -0.88 13.15
N PRO A 4 -1.86 -0.35 12.05
CA PRO A 4 -0.86 0.71 12.14
C PRO A 4 -1.47 2.02 12.64
N SER A 5 -0.62 2.95 13.06
CA SER A 5 -1.00 4.28 13.53
C SER A 5 -1.65 5.09 12.41
N GLU A 6 -2.41 6.12 12.78
CA GLU A 6 -3.05 7.01 11.81
C GLU A 6 -2.07 7.75 10.88
N ARG A 7 -0.77 7.80 11.24
CA ARG A 7 0.28 8.38 10.40
C ARG A 7 0.74 7.45 9.29
N HIS A 8 0.41 6.16 9.40
CA HIS A 8 0.69 5.16 8.38
C HIS A 8 -0.34 5.26 7.25
N LEU A 9 0.10 4.97 6.03
CA LEU A 9 -0.67 5.12 4.79
C LEU A 9 -2.09 4.51 4.82
N MET A 10 -2.30 3.45 5.60
CA MET A 10 -3.60 2.76 5.74
C MET A 10 -4.18 2.80 7.15
N GLY A 11 -3.48 3.38 8.14
CA GLY A 11 -3.90 3.28 9.54
C GLY A 11 -5.18 4.04 9.84
N ALA A 12 -5.31 5.27 9.32
CA ALA A 12 -6.52 6.08 9.49
C ALA A 12 -7.75 5.39 8.86
N THR A 13 -7.61 4.89 7.63
CA THR A 13 -8.69 4.19 6.92
C THR A 13 -9.10 2.89 7.61
N LEU A 14 -8.14 2.08 8.08
CA LEU A 14 -8.44 0.86 8.83
C LEU A 14 -9.17 1.16 10.14
N LEU A 15 -8.74 2.20 10.85
CA LEU A 15 -9.38 2.62 12.08
C LEU A 15 -10.81 3.11 11.85
N ASP A 16 -11.06 3.84 10.76
CA ASP A 16 -12.41 4.26 10.37
C ASP A 16 -13.32 3.05 10.08
N TYR A 17 -12.86 2.06 9.31
CA TYR A 17 -13.64 0.83 9.07
C TYR A 17 -13.93 0.04 10.34
N ILE A 18 -12.97 -0.04 11.26
CA ILE A 18 -13.18 -0.70 12.57
C ILE A 18 -14.22 0.09 13.38
N THR A 19 -14.09 1.42 13.43
CA THR A 19 -14.97 2.30 14.21
C THR A 19 -16.41 2.27 13.68
N ARG A 20 -16.59 2.14 12.36
CA ARG A 20 -17.91 1.98 11.71
C ARG A 20 -18.49 0.57 11.84
N GLY A 21 -17.73 -0.40 12.34
CA GLY A 21 -18.14 -1.79 12.46
C GLY A 21 -18.10 -2.58 11.14
N GLU A 22 -17.48 -2.02 10.09
CA GLU A 22 -17.29 -2.71 8.80
C GLU A 22 -16.20 -3.80 8.90
N ILE A 23 -15.25 -3.62 9.83
CA ILE A 23 -14.27 -4.64 10.20
C ILE A 23 -14.44 -4.95 11.69
N ALA A 24 -15.00 -6.12 12.00
CA ALA A 24 -15.17 -6.57 13.37
C ALA A 24 -13.85 -7.09 13.95
N VAL A 25 -13.42 -6.54 15.09
CA VAL A 25 -12.20 -6.96 15.78
C VAL A 25 -12.45 -7.07 17.29
N ASN A 26 -11.90 -8.10 17.93
CA ASN A 26 -12.03 -8.28 19.38
C ASN A 26 -11.07 -7.39 20.17
N ARG A 27 -9.87 -7.13 19.61
CA ARG A 27 -8.81 -6.31 20.22
C ARG A 27 -7.95 -5.68 19.13
N VAL A 28 -7.39 -4.50 19.42
CA VAL A 28 -6.49 -3.76 18.53
C VAL A 28 -5.12 -3.62 19.18
N MET A 29 -4.06 -3.86 18.41
CA MET A 29 -2.66 -3.60 18.79
C MET A 29 -2.03 -2.66 17.76
N ARG A 30 -1.32 -1.62 18.20
CA ARG A 30 -0.70 -0.65 17.26
C ARG A 30 0.76 -0.98 16.97
N ILE A 31 1.07 -1.26 15.71
CA ILE A 31 2.43 -1.49 15.22
C ILE A 31 2.56 -0.90 13.81
N ASP A 32 3.54 -0.01 13.60
CA ASP A 32 3.74 0.68 12.31
C ASP A 32 4.75 -0.05 11.40
N GLY A 33 5.64 -0.85 11.98
CA GLY A 33 6.70 -1.54 11.25
C GLY A 33 6.25 -2.93 10.79
N LEU A 34 6.32 -3.19 9.47
CA LEU A 34 5.98 -4.49 8.90
C LEU A 34 6.74 -5.65 9.55
N VAL A 35 8.05 -5.51 9.79
CA VAL A 35 8.87 -6.57 10.41
C VAL A 35 8.35 -6.94 11.80
N ALA A 36 8.06 -5.93 12.63
CA ALA A 36 7.51 -6.16 13.97
C ALA A 36 6.10 -6.77 13.91
N THR A 37 5.28 -6.33 12.94
CA THR A 37 3.96 -6.93 12.69
C THR A 37 4.08 -8.41 12.31
N MET A 38 4.99 -8.77 11.40
CA MET A 38 5.18 -10.16 10.99
C MET A 38 5.68 -11.04 12.13
N GLU A 39 6.62 -10.56 12.95
CA GLU A 39 7.11 -11.30 14.10
C GLU A 39 6.01 -11.53 15.15
N ALA A 40 5.17 -10.52 15.39
CA ALA A 40 4.01 -10.65 16.26
C ALA A 40 3.03 -11.70 15.71
N ILE A 41 2.71 -11.68 14.41
CA ILE A 41 1.83 -12.68 13.78
C ILE A 41 2.39 -14.09 13.91
N ARG A 42 3.68 -14.30 13.66
CA ARG A 42 4.29 -15.65 13.68
C ARG A 42 4.32 -16.28 15.07
N SER A 43 4.39 -15.47 16.11
CA SER A 43 4.52 -15.93 17.50
C SER A 43 3.21 -15.92 18.28
N SER A 44 2.07 -15.63 17.63
CA SER A 44 0.80 -15.43 18.33
C SER A 44 -0.44 -15.65 17.45
N ASP A 45 -1.63 -15.52 18.04
CA ASP A 45 -2.91 -15.60 17.31
C ASP A 45 -3.39 -14.25 16.74
N TRP A 46 -2.49 -13.27 16.59
CA TRP A 46 -2.82 -11.97 16.03
C TRP A 46 -2.79 -12.01 14.50
N GLY A 47 -3.82 -11.43 13.86
CA GLY A 47 -3.81 -11.11 12.44
C GLY A 47 -3.57 -9.62 12.18
N ALA A 48 -3.14 -9.26 10.97
CA ALA A 48 -2.99 -7.88 10.51
C ALA A 48 -3.59 -7.68 9.11
N VAL A 49 -3.95 -6.44 8.80
CA VAL A 49 -4.21 -6.03 7.41
C VAL A 49 -2.96 -5.35 6.87
N CYS A 50 -2.43 -5.90 5.79
CA CYS A 50 -1.19 -5.45 5.16
C CYS A 50 -1.41 -5.06 3.70
N GLN A 51 -0.54 -4.20 3.18
CA GLN A 51 -0.47 -3.97 1.74
C GLN A 51 0.04 -5.25 1.07
N SER A 52 -0.53 -5.61 -0.09
CA SER A 52 -0.12 -6.80 -0.84
C SER A 52 1.39 -6.82 -1.11
N ILE A 53 1.99 -5.67 -1.44
CA ILE A 53 3.43 -5.55 -1.66
C ILE A 53 4.28 -5.86 -0.42
N GLY A 54 3.78 -5.54 0.77
CA GLY A 54 4.49 -5.81 2.03
C GLY A 54 4.57 -7.29 2.36
N VAL A 55 3.59 -8.09 1.92
CA VAL A 55 3.53 -9.52 2.21
C VAL A 55 3.96 -10.40 1.03
N MET A 56 4.43 -9.81 -0.08
CA MET A 56 4.85 -10.58 -1.26
C MET A 56 5.96 -11.59 -0.94
N GLN A 57 6.89 -11.24 -0.06
CA GLN A 57 7.98 -12.14 0.37
C GLN A 57 7.51 -13.29 1.27
N GLU A 58 6.27 -13.21 1.76
CA GLU A 58 5.69 -14.17 2.69
C GLU A 58 4.76 -15.17 1.97
N LEU A 59 4.48 -14.98 0.68
CA LEU A 59 3.54 -15.81 -0.10
C LEU A 59 3.89 -17.29 -0.13
N ASP A 60 5.20 -17.61 -0.18
CA ASP A 60 5.67 -18.99 -0.27
C ASP A 60 5.86 -19.66 1.10
N ARG A 61 5.65 -18.92 2.19
CA ARG A 61 5.84 -19.42 3.54
C ARG A 61 4.63 -20.21 4.01
N LYS A 62 4.87 -21.39 4.58
CA LYS A 62 3.81 -22.32 5.03
C LYS A 62 3.24 -21.98 6.41
N ASP A 63 3.88 -21.07 7.15
CA ASP A 63 3.52 -20.68 8.50
C ASP A 63 2.59 -19.45 8.55
N ILE A 64 2.20 -18.90 7.39
CA ILE A 64 1.37 -17.70 7.31
C ILE A 64 0.25 -17.91 6.29
N PHE A 65 -0.96 -17.56 6.68
CA PHE A 65 -2.11 -17.52 5.78
C PHE A 65 -2.38 -16.08 5.34
N ILE A 66 -2.39 -15.85 4.03
CA ILE A 66 -2.65 -14.55 3.42
C ILE A 66 -4.00 -14.60 2.72
N TYR A 67 -4.94 -13.78 3.20
CA TYR A 67 -6.27 -13.67 2.61
C TYR A 67 -6.41 -12.34 1.86
N PRO A 68 -6.67 -12.35 0.54
CA PRO A 68 -6.89 -11.12 -0.20
C PRO A 68 -8.20 -10.45 0.25
N ILE A 69 -8.12 -9.16 0.55
CA ILE A 69 -9.31 -8.35 0.90
C ILE A 69 -9.91 -7.79 -0.38
N VAL A 70 -11.12 -8.25 -0.72
CA VAL A 70 -11.87 -7.79 -1.90
C VAL A 70 -12.83 -6.65 -1.58
N ASN A 71 -13.27 -6.57 -0.31
CA ASN A 71 -14.15 -5.53 0.22
C ASN A 71 -13.88 -5.33 1.73
N PRO A 72 -13.76 -4.10 2.25
CA PRO A 72 -13.79 -2.83 1.52
C PRO A 72 -12.56 -2.67 0.60
N LYS A 73 -12.75 -1.99 -0.54
CA LYS A 73 -11.63 -1.65 -1.42
C LYS A 73 -10.90 -0.43 -0.85
N MET A 74 -9.59 -0.58 -0.64
CA MET A 74 -8.70 0.53 -0.28
C MET A 74 -7.88 0.96 -1.49
N SER A 75 -7.84 2.26 -1.75
CA SER A 75 -6.98 2.88 -2.76
C SER A 75 -6.07 3.91 -2.10
N PHE A 76 -4.88 4.06 -2.65
CA PHE A 76 -3.94 5.10 -2.28
C PHE A 76 -3.35 5.70 -3.54
N ASP A 77 -3.16 7.02 -3.52
CA ASP A 77 -2.46 7.74 -4.57
C ASP A 77 -0.97 7.80 -4.23
N LEU A 78 -0.12 7.49 -5.19
CA LEU A 78 1.32 7.70 -5.08
C LEU A 78 1.69 8.96 -5.86
N TYR A 79 2.43 9.85 -5.20
CA TYR A 79 2.88 11.11 -5.78
C TYR A 79 4.39 11.15 -5.85
N PHE A 80 4.91 11.56 -7.00
CA PHE A 80 6.29 12.00 -7.13
C PHE A 80 6.36 13.50 -6.82
N VAL A 81 7.12 13.88 -5.80
CA VAL A 81 7.23 15.27 -5.34
C VAL A 81 8.66 15.76 -5.50
N HIS A 82 8.83 16.89 -6.19
CA HIS A 82 10.11 17.59 -6.28
C HIS A 82 9.92 19.09 -6.05
N HIS A 83 11.01 19.77 -5.64
CA HIS A 83 10.95 21.21 -5.40
C HIS A 83 10.75 21.95 -6.73
N PRO A 84 9.78 22.88 -6.87
CA PRO A 84 9.45 23.52 -8.14
C PRO A 84 10.62 24.36 -8.69
N ARG A 85 11.40 24.99 -7.80
CA ARG A 85 12.61 25.76 -8.17
C ARG A 85 13.88 24.93 -8.37
N ARG A 86 13.81 23.61 -8.23
CA ARG A 86 14.95 22.71 -8.46
C ARG A 86 14.56 21.73 -9.56
N PRO A 87 14.81 22.06 -10.83
CA PRO A 87 14.46 21.16 -11.92
C PRO A 87 15.21 19.84 -11.75
N LEU A 88 14.57 18.74 -12.14
CA LEU A 88 15.20 17.43 -12.13
C LEU A 88 16.48 17.44 -12.97
N THR A 89 17.49 16.68 -12.54
CA THR A 89 18.64 16.36 -13.39
C THR A 89 18.19 15.46 -14.53
N LEU A 90 19.03 15.29 -15.56
CA LEU A 90 18.75 14.35 -16.64
C LEU A 90 18.57 12.92 -16.10
N ALA A 91 19.45 12.47 -15.20
CA ALA A 91 19.36 11.15 -14.58
C ALA A 91 18.05 10.97 -13.79
N ALA A 92 17.62 12.01 -13.04
CA ALA A 92 16.37 11.95 -12.28
C ALA A 92 15.15 11.90 -13.21
N ARG A 93 15.15 12.63 -14.33
CA ARG A 93 14.08 12.51 -15.35
C ARG A 93 14.03 11.10 -15.92
N CYS A 94 15.16 10.56 -16.36
CA CYS A 94 15.21 9.19 -16.89
C CYS A 94 14.74 8.15 -15.86
N PHE A 95 15.06 8.35 -14.58
CA PHE A 95 14.56 7.49 -13.51
C PHE A 95 13.04 7.56 -13.37
N VAL A 96 12.45 8.76 -13.40
CA VAL A 96 10.99 8.96 -13.38
C VAL A 96 10.34 8.26 -14.59
N ASP A 97 10.87 8.43 -15.80
CA ASP A 97 10.33 7.80 -17.01
C ASP A 97 10.36 6.26 -16.93
N ILE A 98 11.39 5.69 -16.29
CA ILE A 98 11.49 4.24 -16.05
C ILE A 98 10.44 3.81 -15.02
N LEU A 99 10.31 4.56 -13.93
CA LEU A 99 9.38 4.28 -12.84
C LEU A 99 7.93 4.30 -13.34
N GLU A 100 7.54 5.33 -14.10
CA GLU A 100 6.21 5.47 -14.68
C GLU A 100 5.87 4.30 -15.60
N ARG A 101 6.80 3.93 -16.49
CA ARG A 101 6.62 2.77 -17.39
C ARG A 101 6.45 1.47 -16.63
N LYS A 102 7.28 1.24 -15.60
CA LYS A 102 7.21 0.03 -14.79
C LYS A 102 5.91 -0.05 -14.01
N PHE A 103 5.41 1.08 -13.52
CA PHE A 103 4.11 1.12 -12.89
C PHE A 103 2.96 0.84 -13.85
N ALA A 104 3.00 1.38 -15.08
CA ALA A 104 2.01 1.07 -16.11
C ALA A 104 1.99 -0.44 -16.42
N GLU A 105 3.16 -1.08 -16.59
CA GLU A 105 3.27 -2.53 -16.81
C GLU A 105 2.64 -3.34 -15.66
N VAL A 106 2.86 -2.93 -14.40
CA VAL A 106 2.28 -3.62 -13.22
C VAL A 106 0.77 -3.45 -13.17
N LEU A 107 0.27 -2.26 -13.53
CA LEU A 107 -1.16 -1.98 -13.57
C LEU A 107 -1.86 -2.82 -14.64
N GLU A 108 -1.33 -2.87 -15.86
CA GLU A 108 -1.88 -3.67 -16.95
C GLU A 108 -1.96 -5.16 -16.61
N ARG A 109 -0.91 -5.72 -15.99
CA ARG A 109 -0.91 -7.12 -15.52
C ARG A 109 -2.00 -7.39 -14.49
N ARG A 110 -2.29 -6.43 -13.62
CA ARG A 110 -3.36 -6.54 -12.61
C ARG A 110 -4.75 -6.34 -13.22
N SER A 111 -4.89 -5.53 -14.27
CA SER A 111 -6.15 -5.38 -15.02
C SER A 111 -6.64 -6.70 -15.62
N CYS A 112 -5.71 -7.57 -16.03
CA CYS A 112 -6.02 -8.87 -16.62
C CYS A 112 -6.34 -9.96 -15.58
N THR A 113 -6.06 -9.71 -14.30
CA THR A 113 -6.28 -10.64 -13.18
C THR A 113 -7.34 -10.03 -12.28
N SER A 114 -8.62 -10.38 -12.48
CA SER A 114 -9.83 -9.68 -11.98
C SER A 114 -10.04 -9.61 -10.45
N ALA A 115 -9.00 -9.69 -9.62
CA ALA A 115 -9.11 -9.66 -8.16
C ALA A 115 -8.06 -8.75 -7.50
N GLY A 116 -8.24 -7.42 -7.54
CA GLY A 116 -7.47 -6.51 -6.69
C GLY A 116 -7.63 -5.02 -7.03
N PRO A 117 -7.45 -4.10 -6.06
CA PRO A 117 -7.71 -2.68 -6.25
C PRO A 117 -6.75 -2.07 -7.28
N ALA A 118 -7.30 -1.22 -8.14
CA ALA A 118 -6.54 -0.43 -9.10
C ALA A 118 -5.73 0.63 -8.33
N LEU A 119 -4.40 0.56 -8.44
CA LEU A 119 -3.51 1.60 -7.96
C LEU A 119 -3.71 2.78 -8.92
N ARG A 120 -4.41 3.84 -8.51
CA ARG A 120 -4.62 5.00 -9.37
C ARG A 120 -3.38 5.87 -9.26
N LEU A 121 -2.52 5.78 -10.28
CA LEU A 121 -1.41 6.71 -10.42
C LEU A 121 -1.92 7.93 -11.16
N THR A 122 -2.27 8.95 -10.39
CA THR A 122 -2.56 10.26 -10.97
C THR A 122 -1.23 10.98 -11.18
N LEU A 123 -0.56 10.69 -12.29
CA LEU A 123 0.52 11.53 -12.80
C LEU A 123 -0.11 12.84 -13.25
N THR A 124 -0.12 13.82 -12.36
CA THR A 124 -0.61 15.15 -12.72
C THR A 124 0.44 15.77 -13.64
N PRO A 125 0.15 16.06 -14.91
CA PRO A 125 1.11 16.72 -15.77
C PRO A 125 1.44 18.07 -15.13
N MET A 126 2.74 18.30 -14.92
CA MET A 126 3.24 19.56 -14.40
C MET A 126 2.78 20.68 -15.34
N GLN A 127 1.74 21.43 -14.95
CA GLN A 127 1.36 22.63 -15.69
C GLN A 127 2.60 23.52 -15.75
N ARG A 128 3.03 23.83 -16.98
CA ARG A 128 4.05 24.85 -17.22
C ARG A 128 3.52 26.14 -16.60
N ALA A 129 4.12 26.55 -15.48
CA ALA A 129 4.02 27.94 -15.06
C ALA A 129 4.64 28.77 -16.19
N ALA A 130 3.81 29.65 -16.75
CA ALA A 130 4.17 30.62 -17.78
C ALA A 130 5.24 31.61 -17.30
#